data_AF-A0AA42YJY8-F1
#
_entry.id   AF-A0AA42YJY8-F1
#
_cell.length_a   1.000
_cell.length_b   1.000
_cell.length_c   1.000
_cell.angle_alpha   90.00
_cell.angle_beta   90.00
_cell.angle_gamma   90.00
#
_symmetry.space_group_name_H-M   'P 1'
#
loop_
_entity.id
_entity.type
_entity.pdbx_description
1 polymer ?
#
loop_
_entity_poly.entity_id
_entity_poly.type
_entity_poly.pdbx_seq_one_letter_code
_entity_poly.pdbx_strand_id
1 'polypeptide(L)' 'ITPDRELDCGLCRQACPYGAIEEMRAVRTSCLACARCFTSCPVHRRLATGGGAGEPAQAGAA' A
#
# COMPACT_ATOMS: atom_id res chain seq x y z
N ILE A 1 16.73 -7.53 13.83
CA ILE A 1 15.66 -7.74 12.83
C ILE A 1 14.70 -6.56 12.96
N THR A 2 14.66 -5.70 11.95
CA THR A 2 13.77 -4.53 11.92
C THR A 2 12.66 -4.88 10.94
N PRO A 3 11.50 -5.37 11.41
CA PRO A 3 10.51 -6.04 10.56
C PRO A 3 9.91 -5.14 9.46
N ASP A 4 10.01 -3.82 9.62
CA ASP A 4 9.59 -2.84 8.61
C ASP A 4 10.60 -2.62 7.47
N ARG A 5 11.87 -3.05 7.62
CA ARG A 5 12.92 -2.92 6.60
C ARG A 5 13.21 -4.22 5.86
N GLU A 6 12.73 -5.34 6.38
CA GLU A 6 12.81 -6.64 5.72
C GLU A 6 11.62 -6.70 4.74
N LEU A 7 11.88 -6.27 3.50
CA LEU A 7 10.90 -5.93 2.45
C LEU A 7 9.98 -7.11 2.00
N ASP A 8 10.11 -8.28 2.61
CA ASP A 8 9.36 -9.50 2.28
C ASP A 8 8.47 -9.99 3.44
N CYS A 9 7.63 -9.09 3.97
CA CYS A 9 6.72 -9.41 5.08
C CYS A 9 5.50 -10.27 4.67
N GLY A 10 5.22 -10.41 3.37
CA GLY A 10 4.09 -11.18 2.84
C GLY A 10 2.68 -10.64 3.17
N LEU A 11 2.55 -9.51 3.87
CA LEU A 11 1.25 -8.96 4.32
C LEU A 11 0.34 -8.57 3.16
N CYS A 12 0.90 -8.10 2.04
CA CYS A 12 0.11 -7.80 0.84
C CYS A 12 -0.59 -9.04 0.29
N ARG A 13 0.06 -10.22 0.34
CA ARG A 13 -0.51 -11.50 -0.10
C ARG A 13 -1.62 -11.97 0.83
N GLN A 14 -1.43 -11.84 2.14
CA GLN A 14 -2.46 -12.17 3.14
C GLN A 14 -3.68 -11.24 3.04
N ALA A 15 -3.46 -9.95 2.72
CA ALA A 15 -4.51 -8.95 2.60
C ALA A 15 -5.32 -9.04 1.30
N CYS A 16 -4.82 -9.75 0.27
CA CYS A 16 -5.49 -9.86 -1.02
C CYS A 16 -6.46 -11.06 -1.02
N PRO A 17 -7.79 -10.84 -0.98
CA PRO A 17 -8.75 -11.94 -0.99
C PRO A 17 -8.88 -12.63 -2.36
N TYR A 18 -8.37 -12.00 -3.41
CA TYR A 18 -8.48 -12.48 -4.79
C TYR A 18 -7.25 -13.28 -5.23
N GLY A 19 -6.23 -13.41 -4.37
CA GLY A 19 -4.97 -14.07 -4.72
C GLY A 19 -4.17 -13.33 -5.80
N ALA A 20 -4.42 -12.03 -6.01
CA ALA A 20 -3.83 -11.26 -7.10
C ALA A 20 -2.39 -10.78 -6.85
N ILE A 21 -1.66 -11.41 -5.92
CA ILE A 21 -0.30 -11.00 -5.52
C ILE A 21 0.69 -12.12 -5.84
N GLU A 22 1.62 -11.85 -6.73
CA GLU A 22 2.71 -12.74 -7.15
C GLU A 22 4.04 -11.99 -7.03
N GLU A 23 5.11 -12.63 -6.54
CA GLU A 23 6.43 -11.99 -6.35
C GLU A 23 6.35 -10.60 -5.65
N MET A 24 5.51 -10.53 -4.60
CA MET A 24 5.23 -9.30 -3.84
C MET A 24 4.64 -8.15 -4.66
N ARG A 25 4.05 -8.43 -5.82
CA ARG A 25 3.44 -7.45 -6.72
C ARG A 25 2.02 -7.84 -7.13
N ALA A 26 1.19 -6.83 -7.34
CA ALA A 26 -0.17 -7.04 -7.84
C ALA A 26 -0.16 -7.37 -9.34
N VAL A 27 -0.79 -8.48 -9.70
CA VAL A 27 -1.00 -8.89 -11.10
C VAL A 27 -2.22 -8.17 -11.65
N ARG A 28 -1.99 -7.29 -12.63
CA ARG A 28 -3.01 -6.35 -13.13
C ARG A 28 -4.28 -7.03 -13.62
N THR A 29 -4.18 -8.18 -14.27
CA THR A 29 -5.32 -8.93 -14.81
C THR A 29 -6.21 -9.53 -13.73
N SER A 30 -5.67 -9.79 -12.55
CA SER A 30 -6.36 -10.44 -11.43
C SER A 30 -6.71 -9.45 -10.30
N CYS A 31 -6.22 -8.21 -10.39
CA CYS A 31 -6.36 -7.20 -9.35
C CYS A 31 -7.61 -6.34 -9.56
N LEU A 32 -8.53 -6.36 -8.60
CA LEU A 32 -9.71 -5.48 -8.57
C LEU A 32 -9.39 -4.03 -8.13
N ALA A 33 -8.11 -3.69 -7.90
CA ALA A 33 -7.69 -2.37 -7.42
C ALA A 33 -8.33 -1.92 -6.08
N CYS A 34 -8.70 -2.87 -5.20
CA CYS A 34 -9.32 -2.57 -3.90
C CYS A 34 -8.39 -1.96 -2.83
N ALA A 35 -7.12 -1.75 -3.14
CA ALA A 35 -6.09 -1.14 -2.27
C ALA A 35 -5.79 -1.81 -0.90
N ARG A 36 -6.40 -2.96 -0.57
CA ARG A 36 -6.15 -3.66 0.71
C ARG A 36 -4.68 -3.98 0.96
N CYS A 37 -3.95 -4.38 -0.09
CA CYS A 37 -2.51 -4.63 0.00
C CYS A 37 -1.72 -3.36 0.41
N PHE A 38 -2.15 -2.18 0.00
CA PHE A 38 -1.54 -0.90 0.38
C PHE A 38 -1.85 -0.54 1.83
N THR A 39 -3.09 -0.72 2.29
CA THR A 39 -3.48 -0.46 3.69
C THR A 39 -2.75 -1.38 4.67
N SER A 40 -2.56 -2.64 4.30
CA SER A 40 -1.84 -3.62 5.13
C SER A 40 -0.32 -3.49 5.03
N CYS A 41 0.20 -2.80 4.00
CA CYS A 41 1.64 -2.61 3.82
C CYS A 41 2.17 -1.59 4.83
N PRO A 42 3.07 -1.98 5.75
CA PRO A 42 3.57 -1.07 6.77
C PRO A 42 4.45 0.04 6.16
N VAL A 43 5.13 -0.24 5.03
CA VAL A 43 5.87 0.76 4.24
C VAL A 43 4.92 1.83 3.68
N HIS A 44 3.77 1.43 3.14
CA HIS A 44 2.83 2.39 2.54
C HIS A 44 1.99 3.13 3.58
N ARG A 45 1.66 2.48 4.70
CA ARG A 45 0.96 3.13 5.82
C ARG A 45 1.76 4.25 6.47
N ARG A 46 3.10 4.11 6.53
CA ARG A 46 4.01 5.19 6.98
C ARG A 46 3.93 6.42 6.06
N LEU A 47 3.53 6.26 4.81
CA LEU A 47 3.34 7.36 3.86
C LEU A 47 1.95 8.02 3.97
N ALA A 48 0.94 7.34 4.52
CA ALA A 48 -0.46 7.78 4.49
C ALA A 48 -0.93 8.64 5.69
N THR A 49 -0.15 8.74 6.79
CA THR A 49 -0.58 9.39 8.05
C THR A 49 0.12 10.72 8.32
N GLY A 50 0.32 11.54 7.29
CA GLY A 50 0.43 13.00 7.46
C GLY A 50 1.52 13.54 8.38
N GLY A 51 2.64 12.84 8.54
CA GLY A 51 3.89 13.53 8.87
C GLY A 51 4.27 14.37 7.67
N GLY A 52 3.87 15.64 7.67
CA GLY A 52 4.44 16.62 6.76
C GLY A 52 5.98 16.59 6.80
N ALA A 53 6.61 17.26 5.87
CA ALA A 53 6.15 18.58 5.45
C ALA A 53 6.24 18.70 3.93
N GLY A 54 5.20 19.05 3.19
CA GLY A 54 3.87 19.52 3.54
C GLY A 54 3.06 19.63 2.24
N GLU A 55 2.02 20.46 2.28
CA GLU A 55 1.08 20.81 1.20
C GLU A 55 -0.16 19.91 1.10
N PRO A 56 -1.32 20.37 1.64
CA PRO A 56 -2.60 19.88 1.17
C PRO A 56 -2.88 20.47 -0.22
N ALA A 57 -2.96 19.61 -1.24
CA ALA A 57 -3.46 19.98 -2.56
C ALA A 57 -4.94 20.35 -2.46
N GLN A 58 -5.22 21.62 -2.18
CA GLN A 58 -6.54 22.23 -2.34
C GLN A 58 -6.57 22.91 -3.69
N ALA A 59 -7.09 22.17 -4.67
CA ALA A 59 -7.55 22.71 -5.93
C ALA A 59 -8.50 23.88 -5.69
N GLY A 60 -8.26 24.99 -6.38
CA GLY A 60 -9.19 26.10 -6.42
C GLY A 60 -10.51 25.71 -7.09
N ALA A 61 -11.57 26.39 -6.68
CA ALA A 61 -12.75 26.64 -7.51
C ALA A 61 -13.54 27.83 -6.92
N ALA A 62 -13.60 28.89 -7.73
CA ALA A 62 -14.59 29.97 -7.84
C ALA A 62 -14.91 30.83 -6.60
#